data_AF-A0A7S2PSB4-F1
#
_entry.id   AF-A0A7S2PSB4-F1
#
_cell.length_a   1.000
_cell.length_b   1.000
_cell.length_c   1.000
_cell.angle_alpha   90.00
_cell.angle_beta   90.00
_cell.angle_gamma   90.00
#
_symmetry.space_group_name_H-M   'P 1'
#
loop_
_entity.id
_entity.type
_entity.pdbx_description
1 polymer ?
#
loop_
_entity_poly.entity_id
_entity_poly.type
_entity_poly.pdbx_seq_one_letter_code
_entity_poly.pdbx_strand_id
1 'polypeptide(L)'
;TDGNPQETSWELRVDSKVKLRSGSLSGHTYTTFVEEICVPDDACVRFRVFDTEGDGLNYPGVFALMLNGEEVARSSARFGNSWSYDVTNCDGFVTQPPSASPVTQSPSASSKSSKTM
;
A
#
# COMPACT_ATOMS: atom_id res chain seq x y z
N THR A 1 -16.07 -3.57 7.04
CA THR A 1 -17.08 -3.05 6.11
C THR A 1 -17.75 -1.83 6.69
N ASP A 2 -18.56 -1.12 5.91
CA ASP A 2 -19.37 0.02 6.34
C ASP A 2 -20.87 -0.35 6.37
N GLY A 3 -21.75 0.64 6.17
CA GLY A 3 -23.19 0.46 6.11
C GLY A 3 -23.69 -0.22 4.83
N ASN A 4 -22.86 -0.30 3.79
CA ASN A 4 -23.20 -0.82 2.47
C ASN A 4 -22.26 -1.96 2.03
N PRO A 5 -22.07 -3.01 2.84
CA PRO A 5 -21.06 -4.02 2.61
C PRO A 5 -21.26 -4.79 1.29
N GLN A 6 -22.48 -4.83 0.73
CA GLN A 6 -22.77 -5.47 -0.55
C GLN A 6 -22.06 -4.84 -1.75
N GLU A 7 -21.61 -3.58 -1.63
CA GLU A 7 -20.92 -2.84 -2.69
C GLU A 7 -19.43 -3.13 -2.70
N THR A 8 -18.88 -3.53 -1.54
CA THR A 8 -17.47 -3.78 -1.37
C THR A 8 -17.07 -5.19 -1.78
N SER A 9 -16.00 -5.30 -2.55
CA SER A 9 -15.25 -6.55 -2.74
C SER A 9 -13.75 -6.27 -2.77
N TRP A 10 -12.93 -7.29 -2.54
CA TRP A 10 -11.47 -7.14 -2.61
C TRP A 10 -10.80 -8.41 -3.09
N GLU A 11 -9.58 -8.29 -3.62
CA GLU A 11 -8.71 -9.39 -3.98
C GLU A 11 -7.25 -9.12 -3.58
N LEU A 12 -6.53 -10.18 -3.25
CA LEU A 12 -5.08 -10.18 -3.08
C LEU A 12 -4.46 -11.06 -4.16
N ARG A 13 -3.60 -10.47 -4.97
CA ARG A 13 -2.83 -11.17 -6.00
C ARG A 13 -1.40 -11.36 -5.55
N VAL A 14 -0.87 -12.54 -5.86
CA VAL A 14 0.55 -12.85 -5.77
C VAL A 14 1.00 -13.20 -7.18
N ASP A 15 1.90 -12.38 -7.71
CA ASP A 15 2.24 -12.28 -9.12
C ASP A 15 0.98 -12.08 -9.97
N SER A 16 0.77 -12.95 -10.96
CA SER A 16 -0.40 -12.91 -11.83
C SER A 16 -1.64 -13.61 -11.26
N LYS A 17 -1.53 -14.29 -10.11
CA LYS A 17 -2.56 -15.19 -9.57
C LYS A 17 -3.33 -14.54 -8.43
N VAL A 18 -4.66 -14.59 -8.48
CA VAL A 18 -5.51 -14.28 -7.33
C VAL A 18 -5.34 -15.38 -6.28
N LYS A 19 -4.88 -15.00 -5.09
CA LYS A 19 -4.69 -15.92 -3.95
C LYS A 19 -5.82 -15.84 -2.96
N LEU A 20 -6.28 -14.63 -2.67
CA LEU A 20 -7.45 -14.38 -1.83
C LEU A 20 -8.40 -13.43 -2.54
N ARG A 21 -9.68 -13.54 -2.17
CA ARG A 21 -10.71 -12.57 -2.51
C ARG A 21 -11.79 -12.61 -1.46
N SER A 22 -12.50 -11.49 -1.31
CA SER A 22 -13.72 -11.47 -0.52
C SER A 22 -14.74 -12.48 -1.06
N GLY A 23 -15.46 -13.15 -0.16
CA GLY A 23 -16.76 -13.72 -0.49
C GLY A 23 -17.81 -12.63 -0.70
N SER A 24 -19.09 -13.01 -0.72
CA SER A 24 -20.17 -12.02 -0.58
C SER A 24 -20.09 -11.41 0.82
N LEU A 25 -20.15 -10.08 0.88
CA LEU A 25 -20.18 -9.33 2.14
C LEU A 25 -21.60 -8.85 2.49
N SER A 26 -22.60 -9.20 1.68
CA SER A 26 -24.00 -8.82 1.90
C SER A 26 -24.48 -9.26 3.28
N GLY A 27 -25.10 -8.33 4.03
CA GLY A 27 -25.58 -8.58 5.40
C GLY A 27 -24.51 -8.45 6.49
N HIS A 28 -23.24 -8.23 6.14
CA HIS A 28 -22.14 -8.04 7.10
C HIS A 28 -21.84 -6.55 7.31
N THR A 29 -22.82 -5.77 7.74
CA THR A 29 -22.65 -4.33 8.00
C THR A 29 -21.71 -4.11 9.19
N TYR A 30 -20.82 -3.11 9.11
CA TYR A 30 -19.90 -2.73 10.18
C TYR A 30 -19.12 -3.89 10.81
N THR A 31 -18.78 -4.89 10.00
CA THR A 31 -18.09 -6.11 10.42
C THR A 31 -16.63 -6.07 9.98
N THR A 32 -15.73 -6.50 10.85
CA THR A 32 -14.31 -6.64 10.54
C THR A 32 -14.02 -8.07 10.11
N PHE A 33 -13.38 -8.21 8.95
CA PHE A 33 -12.83 -9.46 8.45
C PHE A 33 -11.30 -9.37 8.51
N VAL A 34 -10.65 -10.47 8.91
CA VAL A 34 -9.20 -10.58 8.96
C VAL A 34 -8.81 -11.84 8.19
N GLU A 35 -7.94 -11.67 7.21
CA GLU A 35 -7.42 -12.74 6.35
C GLU A 35 -5.90 -12.65 6.34
N GLU A 36 -5.23 -13.78 6.47
CA GLU A 36 -3.78 -13.87 6.57
C GLU A 36 -3.26 -15.02 5.69
N ILE A 37 -2.22 -14.74 4.90
CA ILE A 37 -1.51 -15.76 4.12
C ILE A 37 0.00 -15.49 4.13
N CYS A 38 0.78 -16.55 4.02
CA CYS A 38 2.19 -16.44 3.67
C CYS A 38 2.34 -16.26 2.15
N VAL A 39 3.27 -15.40 1.75
CA VAL A 39 3.63 -15.11 0.36
C VAL A 39 5.15 -15.27 0.19
N PRO A 40 5.66 -15.62 -1.01
CA PRO A 40 7.10 -15.60 -1.25
C PRO A 40 7.67 -14.18 -1.14
N ASP A 41 8.88 -14.06 -0.60
CA ASP A 41 9.55 -12.76 -0.37
C ASP A 41 9.85 -11.99 -1.67
N ASP A 42 10.02 -12.71 -2.78
CA ASP A 42 10.36 -12.18 -4.10
C ASP A 42 9.14 -12.02 -5.03
N ALA A 43 7.93 -12.32 -4.53
CA ALA A 43 6.71 -12.21 -5.32
C ALA A 43 6.16 -10.77 -5.33
N CYS A 44 5.50 -10.40 -6.42
CA CYS A 44 4.72 -9.17 -6.49
C CYS A 44 3.37 -9.38 -5.79
N VAL A 45 3.14 -8.71 -4.66
CA VAL A 45 1.90 -8.82 -3.88
C VAL A 45 1.11 -7.54 -4.05
N ARG A 46 -0.09 -7.67 -4.61
CA ARG A 46 -0.98 -6.54 -4.90
C ARG A 46 -2.34 -6.74 -4.29
N PHE A 47 -2.76 -5.80 -3.46
CA PHE A 47 -4.11 -5.73 -2.92
C PHE A 47 -4.96 -4.80 -3.79
N ARG A 48 -6.21 -5.19 -4.03
CA ARG A 48 -7.23 -4.37 -4.68
C ARG A 48 -8.53 -4.44 -3.93
N VAL A 49 -9.17 -3.29 -3.74
CA VAL A 49 -10.53 -3.17 -3.22
C VAL A 49 -11.38 -2.46 -4.27
N PHE A 50 -12.65 -2.83 -4.33
CA PHE A 50 -13.65 -2.30 -5.24
C PHE A 50 -14.89 -1.91 -4.45
N ASP A 51 -15.56 -0.88 -4.93
CA ASP A 51 -16.82 -0.37 -4.41
C ASP A 51 -17.73 0.02 -5.59
N THR A 52 -18.93 -0.56 -5.67
CA THR A 52 -19.76 -0.41 -6.87
C THR A 52 -20.43 0.96 -6.98
N GLU A 53 -20.76 1.61 -5.87
CA GLU A 53 -21.36 2.96 -5.86
C GLU A 53 -20.30 4.07 -5.93
N GLY A 54 -19.04 3.74 -5.64
CA GLY A 54 -17.90 4.62 -5.82
C GLY A 54 -17.73 5.65 -4.73
N ASP A 55 -18.33 5.44 -3.57
CA ASP A 55 -18.10 6.29 -2.40
C ASP A 55 -17.04 5.71 -1.46
N GLY A 56 -16.68 4.43 -1.63
CA GLY A 56 -15.60 3.75 -0.94
C GLY A 56 -16.09 2.93 0.25
N LEU A 57 -15.59 3.24 1.44
CA LEU A 57 -16.04 2.66 2.70
C LEU A 57 -16.43 3.80 3.64
N ASN A 58 -17.71 4.13 3.72
CA ASN A 58 -18.17 5.20 4.59
C ASN A 58 -17.83 4.94 6.06
N TYR A 59 -17.62 6.00 6.83
CA TYR A 59 -17.31 5.88 8.26
C TYR A 59 -18.37 5.01 8.99
N PRO A 60 -17.96 4.05 9.85
CA PRO A 60 -16.60 3.77 10.33
C PRO A 60 -15.82 2.71 9.52
N GLY A 61 -16.28 2.33 8.32
CA GLY A 61 -15.63 1.34 7.48
C GLY A 61 -14.22 1.76 7.06
N VAL A 62 -13.25 0.86 7.28
CA VAL A 62 -11.85 1.00 6.86
C VAL A 62 -11.25 -0.38 6.61
N PHE A 63 -10.10 -0.43 5.96
CA PHE A 63 -9.20 -1.59 5.99
C PHE A 63 -7.75 -1.15 6.23
N ALA A 64 -6.93 -2.07 6.70
CA ALA A 64 -5.49 -1.92 6.83
C ALA A 64 -4.79 -3.16 6.27
N LEU A 65 -3.59 -2.97 5.72
CA LEU A 65 -2.74 -4.02 5.19
C LEU A 65 -1.51 -4.15 6.07
N MET A 66 -1.20 -5.38 6.47
CA MET A 66 -0.06 -5.71 7.32
C MET A 66 0.91 -6.60 6.56
N LEU A 67 2.21 -6.35 6.69
CA LEU A 67 3.28 -7.23 6.19
C LEU A 67 4.27 -7.48 7.33
N ASN A 68 4.47 -8.74 7.72
CA ASN A 68 5.38 -9.13 8.79
C ASN A 68 5.15 -8.38 10.13
N GLY A 69 3.90 -8.05 10.43
CA GLY A 69 3.50 -7.35 11.65
C GLY A 69 3.56 -5.82 11.58
N GLU A 70 4.01 -5.25 10.46
CA GLU A 70 4.03 -3.80 10.22
C GLU A 70 2.85 -3.35 9.33
N GLU A 71 2.21 -2.23 9.67
CA GLU A 71 1.17 -1.64 8.84
C GLU A 71 1.81 -0.95 7.64
N VAL A 72 1.57 -1.48 6.43
CA VAL A 72 2.13 -0.93 5.19
C VAL A 72 1.13 -0.01 4.47
N ALA A 73 -0.17 -0.14 4.75
CA ALA A 73 -1.17 0.76 4.22
C ALA A 73 -2.45 0.75 5.06
N ARG A 74 -3.21 1.84 4.95
CA ARG A 74 -4.56 1.98 5.51
C ARG A 74 -5.44 2.76 4.56
N SER A 75 -6.69 2.33 4.45
CA SER A 75 -7.68 3.05 3.67
C SER A 75 -8.08 4.35 4.33
N SER A 76 -8.38 5.36 3.51
CA SER A 76 -9.33 6.39 3.93
C SER A 76 -10.76 5.88 3.67
N ALA A 77 -11.76 6.56 4.22
CA ALA A 77 -13.16 6.21 3.98
C ALA A 77 -13.59 6.37 2.51
N ARG A 78 -12.90 7.19 1.71
CA ARG A 78 -13.31 7.49 0.33
C ARG A 78 -12.20 7.17 -0.64
N PHE A 79 -12.41 6.16 -1.48
CA PHE A 79 -11.44 5.75 -2.49
C PHE A 79 -12.05 5.61 -3.91
N GLY A 80 -13.28 6.08 -4.11
CA GLY A 80 -13.94 5.91 -5.40
C GLY A 80 -14.36 4.46 -5.63
N ASN A 81 -14.46 4.05 -6.89
CA ASN A 81 -14.86 2.68 -7.24
C ASN A 81 -13.80 1.61 -6.98
N SER A 82 -12.53 2.01 -6.85
CA SER A 82 -11.47 1.04 -6.59
C SER A 82 -10.21 1.69 -6.06
N TRP A 83 -9.45 0.92 -5.29
CA TRP A 83 -8.12 1.29 -4.85
C TRP A 83 -7.19 0.09 -4.91
N SER A 84 -5.93 0.34 -5.24
CA SER A 84 -4.90 -0.69 -5.40
C SER A 84 -3.65 -0.28 -4.65
N TYR A 85 -2.98 -1.26 -4.05
CA TYR A 85 -1.70 -1.07 -3.38
C TYR A 85 -0.78 -2.25 -3.59
N ASP A 86 0.46 -1.94 -3.94
CA ASP A 86 1.53 -2.91 -4.11
C ASP A 86 2.19 -3.10 -2.76
N VAL A 87 1.83 -4.20 -2.09
CA VAL A 87 2.31 -4.57 -0.75
C VAL A 87 3.81 -4.86 -0.80
N THR A 88 4.27 -5.45 -1.89
CA THR A 88 5.69 -5.62 -2.23
C THR A 88 6.00 -4.96 -3.57
N ASN A 89 7.28 -4.82 -3.91
CA ASN A 89 7.69 -4.19 -5.16
C ASN A 89 7.28 -5.04 -6.38
N CYS A 90 6.30 -4.55 -7.13
CA CYS A 90 5.77 -5.22 -8.32
C CYS A 90 6.45 -4.80 -9.63
N ASP A 91 7.31 -3.79 -9.62
CA ASP A 91 8.01 -3.29 -10.81
C ASP A 91 9.23 -4.15 -11.18
N GLY A 92 9.25 -5.41 -10.73
CA GLY A 92 10.18 -6.46 -11.11
C GLY A 92 11.63 -5.98 -11.06
N PHE A 93 12.20 -5.87 -9.86
CA PHE A 93 13.61 -5.53 -9.63
C PHE A 93 14.23 -4.71 -10.78
N VAL A 94 13.96 -3.41 -10.85
CA VAL A 94 15.04 -2.55 -11.31
C VAL A 94 16.11 -2.78 -10.26
N THR A 95 17.11 -3.60 -10.59
CA THR A 95 18.34 -3.70 -9.82
C THR A 95 18.96 -2.33 -9.87
N GLN A 96 18.53 -1.45 -8.96
CA GLN A 96 19.26 -0.23 -8.70
C GLN A 96 20.64 -0.76 -8.29
N PRO A 97 21.70 -0.52 -9.08
CA PRO A 97 23.03 -0.95 -8.70
C PRO A 97 23.27 -0.44 -7.28
N PRO A 98 23.92 -1.22 -6.39
CA PRO A 98 24.11 -0.82 -5.01
C PRO A 98 24.68 0.59 -5.02
N SER A 99 23.87 1.54 -4.53
CA SER A 99 24.28 2.92 -4.44
C SER A 99 25.49 2.92 -3.52
N ALA A 100 26.68 3.04 -4.11
CA ALA A 100 27.93 3.09 -3.38
C ALA A 100 27.88 4.32 -2.47
N SER A 101 27.41 4.11 -1.25
CA SER A 101 27.66 4.98 -0.12
C SER A 101 28.89 4.44 0.61
N PRO A 102 29.69 5.24 1.33
CA PRO A 102 29.67 6.69 1.48
C PRO A 102 31.02 7.33 1.11
N VAL A 103 31.06 8.56 0.59
CA VAL A 103 32.28 9.39 0.73
C VAL A 103 32.03 10.39 1.84
N THR A 104 32.33 9.97 3.06
CA THR A 104 32.68 10.87 4.15
C THR A 104 34.16 11.23 4.00
N GLN A 105 34.45 12.52 3.86
CA GLN A 105 35.48 13.30 4.58
C GLN A 105 35.87 14.53 3.74
N SER A 106 35.55 15.77 4.13
CA SER A 106 36.10 16.59 5.23
C SER A 106 36.97 17.73 4.64
N PRO A 107 37.32 18.80 5.39
CA PRO A 107 37.06 20.19 5.03
C PRO A 107 38.28 20.87 4.38
N SER A 108 38.11 22.05 3.76
CA SER A 108 38.98 23.21 4.06
C SER A 108 38.53 24.48 3.34
N ALA A 109 38.74 25.58 4.06
CA ALA A 109 38.48 26.97 3.71
C ALA A 109 39.28 27.47 2.49
N SER A 110 38.81 28.55 1.84
CA SER A 110 39.21 29.93 2.19
C SER A 110 39.03 30.92 1.02
N SER A 111 38.57 32.13 1.37
CA SER A 111 38.96 33.46 0.82
C SER A 111 38.60 33.77 -0.65
N LYS A 112 38.09 34.93 -1.07
CA LYS A 112 37.87 36.30 -0.55
C LYS A 112 37.02 37.01 -1.63
N SER A 113 36.21 38.01 -1.28
CA SER A 113 36.44 39.38 -1.78
C SER A 113 35.48 40.39 -1.15
N SER A 114 36.07 41.48 -0.71
CA SER A 114 35.48 42.70 -0.18
C SER A 114 34.74 43.46 -1.28
N LYS A 115 33.59 44.06 -0.98
CA LYS A 115 33.09 45.22 -1.72
C LYS A 115 32.27 46.17 -0.84
N THR A 116 32.73 47.41 -0.89
CA THR A 116 32.37 48.66 -0.22
C THR A 116 30.91 49.08 -0.36
N MET A 117 30.33 49.62 0.72
CA MET A 117 29.68 50.95 0.80
C MET A 117 29.65 51.41 2.25
#